data_AF-A0A7C1S2H4-F1
#
_entry.id   AF-A0A7C1S2H4-F1
#
_cell.length_a   1.000
_cell.length_b   1.000
_cell.length_c   1.000
_cell.angle_alpha   90.00
_cell.angle_beta   90.00
_cell.angle_gamma   90.00
#
_symmetry.space_group_name_H-M   'P 1'
#
loop_
_entity.id
_entity.type
_entity.pdbx_description
1 polymer ?
#
loop_
_entity_poly.entity_id
_entity_poly.type
_entity_poly.pdbx_seq_one_letter_code
_entity_poly.pdbx_strand_id
1 'polypeptide(L)' 'MELLQNIIVLAIFLVALGYLVTKFIWKPAFLGGKSNSKACGEDDCGCH' A
#
# COMPACT_ATOMS: atom_id res chain seq x y z
N MET A 1 2.52 -20.82 -28.38
CA MET A 1 2.57 -20.95 -26.91
C MET A 1 3.45 -19.90 -26.23
N GLU A 2 3.84 -18.82 -26.93
CA GLU A 2 4.81 -17.83 -26.39
C GLU A 2 4.10 -16.57 -25.87
N LEU A 3 3.01 -16.17 -26.54
CA LEU A 3 2.21 -15.00 -26.19
C LEU A 3 1.60 -15.07 -24.79
N LEU A 4 1.04 -16.22 -24.41
CA LEU A 4 0.39 -16.39 -23.12
C LEU A 4 1.38 -16.27 -21.95
N GLN A 5 2.56 -16.88 -22.07
CA GLN A 5 3.59 -16.82 -21.04
C GLN A 5 4.17 -15.40 -20.92
N ASN A 6 4.35 -14.70 -22.03
CA ASN A 6 4.83 -13.32 -22.02
C ASN A 6 3.85 -12.37 -21.32
N ILE A 7 2.55 -12.54 -21.52
CA ILE A 7 1.50 -11.75 -20.83
C ILE A 7 1.53 -12.02 -19.32
N ILE A 8 1.68 -13.28 -18.90
CA ILE A 8 1.73 -13.64 -17.47
C ILE A 8 2.97 -13.05 -16.80
N VAL A 9 4.14 -13.14 -17.44
CA VAL A 9 5.39 -12.55 -16.93
C VAL A 9 5.27 -11.04 -16.79
N LEU A 10 4.71 -10.36 -17.79
CA LEU A 10 4.50 -8.92 -17.76
C LEU A 10 3.49 -8.50 -16.68
N ALA A 11 2.40 -9.27 -16.50
CA ALA A 11 1.42 -9.03 -15.46
C ALA A 11 2.03 -9.16 -14.05
N ILE A 12 2.80 -10.22 -13.80
CA ILE A 12 3.49 -10.42 -12.51
C ILE A 12 4.48 -9.28 -12.25
N PHE A 13 5.24 -8.87 -13.28
CA PHE A 13 6.18 -7.77 -13.17
C PHE A 13 5.49 -6.45 -12.81
N LEU A 14 4.39 -6.11 -13.48
CA LEU A 14 3.62 -4.90 -13.19
C LEU A 14 3.01 -4.93 -11.78
N VAL A 15 2.50 -6.08 -11.33
CA VAL A 15 1.97 -6.23 -9.97
C VAL A 15 3.07 -6.06 -8.92
N ALA A 16 4.25 -6.64 -9.14
CA ALA A 16 5.39 -6.50 -8.24
C ALA A 16 5.87 -5.05 -8.15
N LEU A 17 6.00 -4.36 -9.29
CA LEU A 17 6.33 -2.93 -9.31
C LEU A 17 5.25 -2.10 -8.62
N GLY A 18 3.97 -2.36 -8.91
CA GLY A 18 2.86 -1.68 -8.27
C GLY A 18 2.86 -1.87 -6.74
N TYR A 19 3.15 -3.07 -6.25
CA TYR A 19 3.29 -3.34 -4.82
C TYR A 19 4.46 -2.56 -4.19
N LEU A 20 5.63 -2.54 -4.83
CA LEU A 20 6.78 -1.79 -4.32
C LEU A 20 6.53 -0.28 -4.31
N VAL A 21 5.96 0.27 -5.38
CA VAL A 21 5.59 1.68 -5.47
C VAL A 21 4.56 2.02 -4.39
N THR A 22 3.52 1.19 -4.23
CA THR A 22 2.47 1.45 -3.24
C THR A 22 2.95 1.30 -1.78
N LYS A 23 3.97 0.46 -1.55
CA LYS A 23 4.54 0.24 -0.23
C LYS A 23 5.50 1.33 0.20
N PHE A 24 6.37 1.79 -0.71
CA PHE A 24 7.51 2.65 -0.36
C PHE A 24 7.40 4.10 -0.82
N ILE A 25 6.65 4.38 -1.89
CA ILE A 25 6.60 5.71 -2.51
C ILE A 25 5.24 6.36 -2.27
N TRP A 26 4.16 5.64 -2.52
CA TRP A 26 2.82 6.19 -2.47
C TRP A 26 1.88 5.22 -1.78
N LYS A 27 1.47 5.48 -0.54
CA LYS A 27 0.40 4.70 0.09
C LYS A 27 -0.95 5.21 -0.43
N PRO A 28 -1.61 4.56 -1.40
CA PRO A 28 -2.89 5.06 -1.90
C PRO A 28 -3.92 4.97 -0.78
N ALA A 29 -4.79 5.99 -0.67
CA ALA A 29 -5.79 6.10 0.39
C ALA A 29 -6.72 4.87 0.50
N PHE A 30 -6.88 4.12 -0.60
CA PHE A 30 -7.65 2.87 -0.65
C PHE A 30 -6.95 1.68 0.05
N LEU A 31 -5.60 1.61 0.10
CA LEU A 31 -4.86 0.61 0.89
C LEU A 31 -4.65 1.05 2.36
N GLY A 32 -4.97 2.30 2.69
CA GLY A 32 -4.95 2.82 4.05
C GLY A 32 -6.14 2.32 4.84
N GLY A 33 -6.02 1.14 5.47
CA GLY A 33 -6.93 0.72 6.53
C GLY A 33 -7.05 1.84 7.57
N LYS A 34 -8.30 2.16 7.95
CA LYS A 34 -8.70 3.18 8.93
C LYS A 34 -7.58 3.47 9.93
N SER A 35 -7.06 4.71 9.91
CA SER A 35 -6.13 5.21 10.93
C SER A 35 -6.68 4.82 12.30
N ASN A 36 -6.09 3.80 12.91
CA ASN A 36 -6.30 3.57 14.33
C ASN A 36 -5.41 4.63 14.98
N SER A 37 -5.98 5.83 15.12
CA SER A 37 -5.50 6.89 16.00
C SER A 37 -5.52 6.34 17.43
N LYS A 38 -4.55 5.49 17.72
CA LYS A 38 -4.19 4.94 19.03
C LYS A 38 -2.67 4.80 19.07
N ALA A 39 -1.98 5.85 18.63
CA ALA A 39 -0.61 6.09 19.03
C ALA A 39 -0.65 7.03 20.24
N CYS A 40 -0.05 6.61 21.37
CA CYS A 40 0.05 7.44 22.56
C CYS A 40 0.68 8.80 22.21
N GLY A 41 -0.07 9.88 22.42
CA GLY A 41 0.31 11.25 22.07
C GLY A 41 -0.73 12.01 21.25
N GLU A 42 -1.78 11.33 20.77
CA GLU A 42 -2.87 11.93 19.96
C GLU A 42 -4.20 12.06 20.75
N ASP A 43 -4.15 11.87 22.07
CA ASP A 43 -5.26 12.19 22.98
C ASP A 43 -4.87 13.41 23.80
N ASP A 44 -5.68 14.46 23.66
CA ASP A 44 -5.75 15.65 24.51
C ASP A 44 -5.42 15.25 25.96
N CYS A 45 -4.25 15.67 26.45
CA CYS A 45 -3.90 15.51 27.85
C CYS A 45 -4.85 16.42 28.64
N GLY A 46 -5.99 15.85 29.04
CA GLY A 46 -7.11 16.48 29.72
C GLY A 46 -6.76 17.07 31.09
N CYS A 47 -5.85 18.03 31.12
CA CYS A 47 -5.61 18.93 32.22
C CYS A 47 -6.33 20.25 31.87
N HIS A 48 -7.49 20.42 32.51
CA HIS A 48 -8.17 21.71 32.69
C HIS A 48 -7.27 22.67 33.48
#